data_AF-I8AAH4-F1
#
_entry.id   AF-I8AAH4-F1
#
_cell.length_a   1.000
_cell.length_b   1.000
_cell.length_c   1.000
_cell.angle_alpha   90.00
_cell.angle_beta   90.00
_cell.angle_gamma   90.00
#
_symmetry.space_group_name_H-M   'P 1'
#
loop_
_entity.id
_entity.type
_entity.pdbx_description
1 polymer ?
#
loop_
_entity_poly.entity_id
_entity_poly.type
_entity_poly.pdbx_seq_one_letter_code
_entity_poly.pdbx_strand_id
1 'polypeptide(L)'
;MCSAAGFPHANSLNLFRTELSSNVTYLEDGTFTAGLLLCSIGLMHGMPWSMHLHGMFGLLQAHGLYGPGERTEFRTHLLEVMGVMDLPTFTVGRSTSLGFWRQHCCNRASLQHPLGDEVEVVSGLPRSLLDIMSCIGHGATEEDFWNWPGSPGSLTQHQLWEAYRLAGMLAIRYGHLLLVPQSSGTLTGSTAQANEASSRPLILPSTTVIISRIVSHLDALRRAFTETEGVGSLVFNGYCLGDRRYGRRV
;
A
#
# COMPACT_ATOMS: atom_id res chain seq x y z
N MET A 1 0.62 -23.22 43.99
CA MET A 1 -0.39 -22.28 43.47
C MET A 1 0.36 -21.15 42.79
N CYS A 2 0.70 -21.31 41.51
CA CYS A 2 1.44 -20.30 40.76
C CYS A 2 0.45 -19.50 39.89
N SER A 3 0.47 -18.19 40.11
CA SER A 3 -0.34 -17.19 39.44
C SER A 3 -0.10 -17.18 37.93
N ALA A 4 -1.18 -17.15 37.16
CA ALA A 4 -1.15 -17.01 35.71
C ALA A 4 -0.75 -15.57 35.35
N ALA A 5 0.52 -15.40 34.97
CA ALA A 5 0.96 -14.21 34.26
C ALA A 5 0.32 -14.20 32.87
N GLY A 6 -0.86 -13.58 32.77
CA GLY A 6 -1.55 -13.34 31.51
C GLY A 6 -0.70 -12.44 30.61
N PHE A 7 -0.46 -12.90 29.38
CA PHE A 7 0.22 -12.12 28.35
C PHE A 7 -0.52 -10.77 28.13
N PRO A 8 0.20 -9.62 28.13
CA PRO A 8 -0.39 -8.29 27.92
C PRO A 8 -1.21 -8.14 26.63
N HIS A 9 -0.94 -8.99 25.63
CA HIS A 9 -1.63 -9.01 24.34
C HIS A 9 -3.10 -9.46 24.42
N ALA A 10 -3.46 -10.33 25.36
CA ALA A 10 -4.85 -10.83 25.44
C ALA A 10 -5.80 -9.75 25.95
N ASN A 11 -5.33 -8.89 26.87
CA ASN A 11 -6.14 -7.85 27.48
C ASN A 11 -6.37 -6.67 26.52
N SER A 12 -5.36 -6.26 25.75
CA SER A 12 -5.49 -5.21 24.73
C SER A 12 -6.38 -5.63 23.55
N LEU A 13 -6.29 -6.89 23.11
CA LEU A 13 -7.19 -7.43 22.09
C LEU A 13 -8.65 -7.51 22.55
N ASN A 14 -8.87 -7.90 23.81
CA ASN A 14 -10.21 -7.91 24.39
C ASN A 14 -10.77 -6.51 24.54
N LEU A 15 -9.96 -5.53 24.94
CA LEU A 15 -10.38 -4.14 25.05
C LEU A 15 -10.72 -3.55 23.68
N PHE A 16 -9.87 -3.77 22.67
CA PHE A 16 -10.15 -3.40 21.28
C PHE A 16 -11.43 -4.07 20.76
N ARG A 17 -11.62 -5.38 20.98
CA ARG A 17 -12.86 -6.07 20.57
C ARG A 17 -14.09 -5.59 21.32
N THR A 18 -13.96 -5.26 22.60
CA THR A 18 -15.06 -4.74 23.42
C THR A 18 -15.45 -3.35 22.96
N GLU A 19 -14.48 -2.53 22.61
CA GLU A 19 -14.70 -1.20 22.04
C GLU A 19 -15.26 -1.27 20.62
N LEU A 20 -14.85 -2.24 19.80
CA LEU A 20 -15.48 -2.48 18.49
C LEU A 20 -16.93 -3.02 18.60
N SER A 21 -17.30 -3.63 19.72
CA SER A 21 -18.62 -4.26 19.92
C SER A 21 -19.57 -3.43 20.77
N SER A 22 -19.08 -2.39 21.44
CA SER A 22 -19.92 -1.40 22.09
C SER A 22 -20.52 -0.46 21.04
N ASN A 23 -21.61 0.23 21.41
CA ASN A 23 -22.35 1.12 20.52
C ASN A 23 -21.58 2.45 20.37
N VAL A 24 -20.38 2.37 19.78
CA VAL A 24 -19.44 3.50 19.70
C VAL A 24 -19.89 4.44 18.60
N THR A 25 -20.06 5.72 18.95
CA THR A 25 -20.52 6.78 18.04
C THR A 25 -19.42 7.30 17.11
N TYR A 26 -18.15 7.00 17.37
CA TYR A 26 -16.99 7.34 16.53
C TYR A 26 -15.77 6.45 16.88
N LEU A 27 -14.95 6.10 15.91
CA LEU A 27 -13.71 5.35 16.20
C LEU A 27 -12.68 6.27 16.88
N GLU A 28 -12.28 6.00 18.12
CA GLU A 28 -11.26 6.82 18.79
C GLU A 28 -9.87 6.65 18.13
N ASP A 29 -9.06 7.69 18.19
CA ASP A 29 -7.68 7.67 17.64
C ASP A 29 -6.81 6.59 18.29
N GLY A 30 -6.99 6.34 19.59
CA GLY A 30 -6.28 5.28 20.31
C GLY A 30 -6.65 3.89 19.82
N THR A 31 -7.94 3.61 19.66
CA THR A 31 -8.48 2.36 19.12
C THR A 31 -8.07 2.15 17.67
N PHE A 32 -8.12 3.21 16.87
CA PHE A 32 -7.71 3.17 15.46
C PHE A 32 -6.22 2.82 15.35
N THR A 33 -5.38 3.49 16.14
CA THR A 33 -3.94 3.20 16.21
C THR A 33 -3.68 1.76 16.63
N ALA A 34 -4.35 1.28 17.68
CA ALA A 34 -4.21 -0.10 18.15
C ALA A 34 -4.62 -1.11 17.07
N GLY A 35 -5.72 -0.86 16.35
CA GLY A 35 -6.18 -1.72 15.27
C GLY A 35 -5.20 -1.75 14.09
N LEU A 36 -4.61 -0.62 13.71
CA LEU A 36 -3.56 -0.57 12.69
C LEU A 36 -2.29 -1.31 13.12
N LEU A 37 -1.86 -1.15 14.38
CA LEU A 37 -0.72 -1.91 14.92
C LEU A 37 -0.98 -3.42 14.90
N LEU A 38 -2.19 -3.86 15.25
CA LEU A 38 -2.59 -5.26 15.13
C LEU A 38 -2.55 -5.75 13.68
N CYS A 39 -2.95 -4.89 12.73
CA CYS A 39 -2.83 -5.20 11.31
C CYS A 39 -1.35 -5.40 10.92
N SER A 40 -0.47 -4.49 11.34
CA SER A 40 0.96 -4.54 11.01
C SER A 40 1.64 -5.77 11.60
N ILE A 41 1.40 -6.05 12.88
CA ILE A 41 1.91 -7.26 13.55
C ILE A 41 1.38 -8.50 12.83
N GLY A 42 0.08 -8.54 12.53
CA GLY A 42 -0.52 -9.66 11.83
C GLY A 42 0.14 -9.91 10.46
N LEU A 43 0.35 -8.86 9.67
CA LEU A 43 1.05 -8.96 8.39
C LEU A 43 2.50 -9.47 8.56
N MET A 44 3.27 -8.88 9.48
CA MET A 44 4.67 -9.26 9.73
C MET A 44 4.85 -10.70 10.21
N HIS A 45 3.86 -11.23 10.91
CA HIS A 45 3.85 -12.60 11.42
C HIS A 45 3.10 -13.59 10.51
N GLY A 46 2.55 -13.14 9.37
CA GLY A 46 1.75 -13.99 8.48
C GLY A 46 0.44 -14.48 9.11
N MET A 47 -0.10 -13.76 10.09
CA MET A 47 -1.34 -14.05 10.78
C MET A 47 -2.53 -13.34 10.09
N PRO A 48 -3.77 -13.83 10.24
CA PRO A 48 -4.94 -13.13 9.74
C PRO A 48 -5.05 -11.73 10.37
N TRP A 49 -5.08 -10.71 9.54
CA TRP A 49 -5.02 -9.31 9.98
C TRP A 49 -6.09 -8.42 9.33
N SER A 50 -6.56 -8.82 8.15
CA SER A 50 -7.49 -8.03 7.33
C SER A 50 -8.84 -7.79 7.98
N MET A 51 -9.30 -8.67 8.88
CA MET A 51 -10.54 -8.48 9.63
C MET A 51 -10.51 -7.22 10.49
N HIS A 52 -9.34 -6.85 11.02
CA HIS A 52 -9.19 -5.64 11.82
C HIS A 52 -9.35 -4.40 10.95
N LEU A 53 -8.74 -4.41 9.76
CA LEU A 53 -8.87 -3.33 8.79
C LEU A 53 -10.34 -3.18 8.31
N HIS A 54 -11.03 -4.29 8.05
CA HIS A 54 -12.47 -4.26 7.69
C HIS A 54 -13.34 -3.73 8.83
N GLY A 55 -13.08 -4.15 10.08
CA GLY A 55 -13.82 -3.67 11.24
C GLY A 55 -13.66 -2.15 11.44
N MET A 56 -12.42 -1.65 11.34
CA MET A 56 -12.16 -0.21 11.40
C MET A 56 -12.83 0.54 10.24
N PHE A 57 -12.78 0.00 9.02
CA PHE A 57 -13.44 0.60 7.86
C PHE A 57 -14.95 0.70 8.04
N GLY A 58 -15.60 -0.35 8.53
CA GLY A 58 -17.04 -0.36 8.78
C GLY A 58 -17.45 0.72 9.77
N LEU A 59 -16.67 0.92 10.84
CA LEU A 59 -16.92 2.00 11.80
C LEU A 59 -16.72 3.39 11.21
N LEU A 60 -15.67 3.59 10.42
CA LEU A 60 -15.40 4.86 9.72
C LEU A 60 -16.48 5.18 8.68
N GLN A 61 -17.02 4.16 8.00
CA GLN A 61 -18.11 4.33 7.05
C GLN A 61 -19.43 4.70 7.75
N ALA A 62 -19.72 4.08 8.90
CA ALA A 62 -20.94 4.33 9.66
C ALA A 62 -20.94 5.68 10.39
N HIS A 63 -19.79 6.11 10.91
CA HIS A 63 -19.70 7.26 11.82
C HIS A 63 -18.93 8.46 11.24
N GLY A 64 -18.38 8.31 10.03
CA GLY A 64 -17.54 9.31 9.38
C GLY A 64 -16.05 9.11 9.65
N LEU A 65 -15.23 9.62 8.73
CA LEU A 65 -13.76 9.52 8.79
C LEU A 65 -13.17 10.34 9.94
N TYR A 66 -13.83 11.46 10.25
CA TYR A 66 -13.45 12.38 11.30
C TYR A 66 -14.54 12.32 12.37
N GLY A 67 -14.14 12.16 13.64
CA GLY A 67 -15.07 12.14 14.77
C GLY A 67 -15.70 13.51 15.04
N PRO A 68 -16.41 13.69 16.16
CA PRO A 68 -16.97 14.98 16.56
C PRO A 68 -15.84 15.95 16.96
N GLY A 69 -15.16 16.53 15.98
CA GLY A 69 -14.02 17.42 16.15
C GLY A 69 -13.41 17.85 14.82
N GLU A 70 -12.46 18.77 14.86
CA GLU A 70 -11.72 19.22 13.68
C GLU A 70 -10.80 18.12 13.12
N ARG A 71 -10.42 18.26 11.85
CA ARG A 71 -9.47 17.35 11.20
C ARG A 71 -8.09 17.49 11.84
N THR A 72 -7.64 16.47 12.56
CA THR A 72 -6.28 16.44 13.12
C THR A 72 -5.29 15.85 12.11
N GLU A 73 -4.03 16.29 12.17
CA GLU A 73 -2.93 15.70 11.41
C GLU A 73 -2.70 14.23 11.80
N PHE A 74 -2.85 13.91 13.08
CA PHE A 74 -2.73 12.54 13.57
C PHE A 74 -3.80 11.62 12.96
N ARG A 75 -5.08 12.01 13.01
CA ARG A 75 -6.17 11.24 12.38
C ARG A 75 -5.93 11.07 10.88
N THR A 76 -5.44 12.11 10.23
CA THR A 76 -5.05 12.08 8.82
C THR A 76 -4.00 11.02 8.55
N HIS A 77 -2.93 11.00 9.35
CA HIS A 77 -1.89 10.00 9.25
C HIS A 77 -2.43 8.57 9.44
N LEU A 78 -3.32 8.33 10.40
CA LEU A 78 -3.94 7.01 10.59
C LEU A 78 -4.75 6.55 9.37
N LEU A 79 -5.51 7.46 8.75
CA LEU A 79 -6.25 7.17 7.52
C LEU A 79 -5.31 6.83 6.36
N GLU A 80 -4.16 7.50 6.26
CA GLU A 80 -3.13 7.21 5.26
C GLU A 80 -2.48 5.85 5.48
N VAL A 81 -2.10 5.52 6.72
CA VAL A 81 -1.59 4.21 7.10
C VAL A 81 -2.59 3.12 6.68
N MET A 82 -3.87 3.32 7.01
CA MET A 82 -4.95 2.41 6.62
C MET A 82 -5.05 2.27 5.09
N GLY A 83 -4.95 3.38 4.36
CA GLY A 83 -4.97 3.39 2.91
C GLY A 83 -3.81 2.61 2.29
N VAL A 84 -2.58 2.78 2.81
CA VAL A 84 -1.39 2.02 2.38
C VAL A 84 -1.58 0.54 2.62
N MET A 85 -2.07 0.17 3.81
CA MET A 85 -2.34 -1.22 4.15
C MET A 85 -3.45 -1.84 3.29
N ASP A 86 -4.35 -1.04 2.74
CA ASP A 86 -5.44 -1.51 1.87
C ASP A 86 -5.09 -1.50 0.37
N LEU A 87 -3.86 -1.17 -0.01
CA LEU A 87 -3.46 -1.15 -1.42
C LEU A 87 -3.58 -2.54 -2.07
N PRO A 88 -4.06 -2.62 -3.33
CA PRO A 88 -4.24 -3.90 -4.04
C PRO A 88 -2.98 -4.77 -4.15
N THR A 89 -1.79 -4.15 -4.17
CA THR A 89 -0.50 -4.84 -4.27
C THR A 89 0.09 -5.25 -2.92
N PHE A 90 -0.51 -4.80 -1.81
CA PHE A 90 -0.09 -5.11 -0.43
C PHE A 90 -0.98 -6.21 0.17
N THR A 91 -1.35 -7.20 -0.64
CA THR A 91 -2.43 -8.16 -0.36
C THR A 91 -1.97 -9.55 0.08
N VAL A 92 -0.75 -9.70 0.63
CA VAL A 92 -0.32 -11.00 1.17
C VAL A 92 -1.33 -11.46 2.24
N GLY A 93 -2.09 -12.52 1.91
CA GLY A 93 -3.14 -13.07 2.77
C GLY A 93 -4.53 -12.44 2.64
N ARG A 94 -4.85 -11.67 1.58
CA ARG A 94 -6.18 -11.06 1.34
C ARG A 94 -6.73 -11.40 -0.04
N SER A 95 -8.05 -11.55 -0.12
CA SER A 95 -8.77 -11.76 -1.38
C SER A 95 -9.24 -10.45 -2.04
N THR A 96 -9.47 -9.38 -1.26
CA THR A 96 -10.03 -8.10 -1.75
C THR A 96 -9.46 -6.89 -1.00
N SER A 97 -9.21 -5.81 -1.75
CA SER A 97 -8.95 -4.45 -1.25
C SER A 97 -10.26 -3.69 -1.11
N LEU A 98 -10.38 -2.82 -0.10
CA LEU A 98 -11.55 -1.96 0.09
C LEU A 98 -11.53 -0.75 -0.86
N GLY A 99 -10.36 -0.40 -1.38
CA GLY A 99 -10.15 0.79 -2.21
C GLY A 99 -10.05 2.07 -1.38
N PHE A 100 -9.65 1.96 -0.12
CA PHE A 100 -9.66 3.07 0.84
C PHE A 100 -8.82 4.26 0.36
N TRP A 101 -7.57 4.00 -0.07
CA TRP A 101 -6.67 5.04 -0.55
C TRP A 101 -7.29 5.85 -1.69
N ARG A 102 -7.84 5.16 -2.70
CA ARG A 102 -8.50 5.78 -3.86
C ARG A 102 -9.66 6.68 -3.47
N GLN A 103 -10.44 6.25 -2.48
CA GLN A 103 -11.66 6.95 -2.05
C GLN A 103 -11.37 8.14 -1.14
N HIS A 104 -10.30 8.09 -0.34
CA HIS A 104 -10.12 9.00 0.79
C HIS A 104 -8.74 9.67 0.90
N CYS A 105 -7.72 9.14 0.22
CA CYS A 105 -6.34 9.64 0.28
C CYS A 105 -5.91 10.33 -1.03
N CYS A 106 -6.39 9.87 -2.19
CA CYS A 106 -6.06 10.44 -3.49
C CYS A 106 -6.39 11.94 -3.59
N ASN A 107 -5.58 12.69 -4.35
CA ASN A 107 -5.74 14.12 -4.64
C ASN A 107 -5.66 15.08 -3.43
N ARG A 108 -5.31 14.59 -2.24
CA ARG A 108 -5.24 15.46 -1.05
C ARG A 108 -4.10 16.48 -1.09
N ALA A 109 -3.03 16.19 -1.85
CA ALA A 109 -1.94 17.11 -2.12
C ALA A 109 -2.41 18.42 -2.79
N SER A 110 -3.53 18.41 -3.52
CA SER A 110 -4.03 19.58 -4.24
C SER A 110 -4.57 20.70 -3.34
N LEU A 111 -4.87 20.44 -2.06
CA LEU A 111 -5.63 21.39 -1.24
C LEU A 111 -4.80 22.17 -0.22
N GLN A 112 -3.57 21.75 0.12
CA GLN A 112 -2.83 22.34 1.25
C GLN A 112 -1.34 22.62 1.00
N HIS A 113 -0.68 22.05 0.00
CA HIS A 113 0.73 22.32 -0.27
C HIS A 113 1.05 22.47 -1.78
N PRO A 114 1.45 23.66 -2.26
CA PRO A 114 1.75 23.90 -3.68
C PRO A 114 3.10 23.34 -4.16
N LEU A 115 3.85 22.58 -3.35
CA LEU A 115 5.25 22.27 -3.63
C LEU A 115 5.57 20.80 -3.34
N GLY A 116 5.67 20.00 -4.40
CA GLY A 116 6.27 18.67 -4.37
C GLY A 116 5.29 17.53 -4.08
N ASP A 117 5.41 16.45 -4.85
CA ASP A 117 4.79 15.18 -4.57
C ASP A 117 5.37 14.61 -3.26
N GLU A 118 4.65 14.82 -2.17
CA GLU A 118 5.07 14.43 -0.83
C GLU A 118 5.24 12.92 -0.72
N VAL A 119 6.28 12.50 -0.02
CA VAL A 119 6.54 11.08 0.28
C VAL A 119 5.68 10.68 1.46
N GLU A 120 4.83 9.68 1.26
CA GLU A 120 4.04 9.09 2.34
C GLU A 120 4.98 8.36 3.30
N VAL A 121 4.84 8.64 4.60
CA VAL A 121 5.84 8.30 5.61
C VAL A 121 5.95 6.79 5.83
N VAL A 122 4.84 6.06 5.83
CA VAL A 122 4.80 4.63 6.19
C VAL A 122 5.41 3.73 5.12
N SER A 123 5.10 3.98 3.86
CA SER A 123 5.61 3.22 2.71
C SER A 123 6.95 3.75 2.22
N GLY A 124 7.24 5.03 2.49
CA GLY A 124 8.35 5.75 1.90
C GLY A 124 8.16 5.99 0.39
N LEU A 125 6.93 5.83 -0.13
CA LEU A 125 6.61 6.03 -1.54
C LEU A 125 5.99 7.41 -1.80
N PRO A 126 6.19 8.00 -2.99
CA PRO A 126 5.55 9.25 -3.33
C PRO A 126 4.04 9.05 -3.47
N ARG A 127 3.25 10.00 -2.94
CA ARG A 127 1.78 9.90 -2.96
C ARG A 127 1.24 9.77 -4.38
N SER A 128 1.83 10.44 -5.37
CA SER A 128 1.42 10.29 -6.77
C SER A 128 1.59 8.88 -7.32
N LEU A 129 2.61 8.13 -6.85
CA LEU A 129 2.79 6.73 -7.21
C LEU A 129 1.74 5.86 -6.51
N LEU A 130 1.47 6.11 -5.23
CA LEU A 130 0.43 5.42 -4.46
C LEU A 130 -0.97 5.64 -5.07
N ASP A 131 -1.24 6.84 -5.58
CA ASP A 131 -2.48 7.17 -6.28
C ASP A 131 -2.69 6.27 -7.49
N ILE A 132 -1.66 6.06 -8.32
CA ILE A 132 -1.70 5.13 -9.46
C ILE A 132 -1.89 3.68 -8.96
N MET A 133 -1.13 3.26 -7.95
CA MET A 133 -1.22 1.90 -7.38
C MET A 133 -2.60 1.58 -6.81
N SER A 134 -3.27 2.55 -6.20
CA SER A 134 -4.62 2.40 -5.63
C SER A 134 -5.71 2.14 -6.69
N CYS A 135 -5.42 2.45 -7.95
CA CYS A 135 -6.29 2.26 -9.09
C CYS A 135 -6.08 0.92 -9.82
N ILE A 136 -5.14 0.08 -9.36
CA ILE A 136 -4.96 -1.30 -9.87
C ILE A 136 -6.27 -2.08 -9.71
N GLY A 137 -6.70 -2.75 -10.79
CA GLY A 137 -7.98 -3.46 -10.87
C GLY A 137 -9.21 -2.56 -11.05
N HIS A 138 -9.03 -1.23 -11.08
CA HIS A 138 -10.10 -0.24 -11.19
C HIS A 138 -9.82 0.82 -12.27
N GLY A 139 -8.95 0.52 -13.25
CA GLY A 139 -8.71 1.38 -14.42
C GLY A 139 -7.25 1.82 -14.61
N ALA A 140 -6.35 1.57 -13.66
CA ALA A 140 -4.93 1.81 -13.88
C ALA A 140 -4.38 0.92 -15.02
N THR A 141 -3.53 1.51 -15.85
CA THR A 141 -2.88 0.89 -16.99
C THR A 141 -1.37 0.81 -16.78
N GLU A 142 -0.67 0.01 -17.59
CA GLU A 142 0.80 0.03 -17.59
C GLU A 142 1.38 1.39 -18.01
N GLU A 143 0.64 2.12 -18.86
CA GLU A 143 1.05 3.43 -19.34
C GLU A 143 1.07 4.47 -18.21
N ASP A 144 0.13 4.39 -17.26
CA ASP A 144 0.10 5.30 -16.10
C ASP A 144 1.38 5.16 -15.26
N PHE A 145 1.84 3.92 -15.03
CA PHE A 145 3.11 3.66 -14.36
C PHE A 145 4.33 4.04 -15.21
N TRP A 146 4.23 3.91 -16.53
CA TRP A 146 5.31 4.27 -17.44
C TRP A 146 5.52 5.79 -17.50
N ASN A 147 4.43 6.54 -17.55
CA ASN A 147 4.39 7.99 -17.65
C ASN A 147 4.46 8.71 -16.30
N TRP A 148 4.58 7.97 -15.19
CA TRP A 148 4.74 8.56 -13.87
C TRP A 148 5.95 9.51 -13.85
N PRO A 149 5.78 10.80 -13.49
CA PRO A 149 6.81 11.83 -13.67
C PRO A 149 8.00 11.71 -12.71
N GLY A 150 7.89 10.87 -11.67
CA GLY A 150 8.84 10.81 -10.58
C GLY A 150 8.59 11.87 -9.51
N SER A 151 9.41 11.81 -8.46
CA SER A 151 9.41 12.76 -7.34
C SER A 151 10.86 13.12 -6.95
N PRO A 152 11.13 14.31 -6.38
CA PRO A 152 12.44 14.63 -5.81
C PRO A 152 12.75 13.74 -4.60
N GLY A 153 13.96 13.18 -4.55
CA GLY A 153 14.40 12.28 -3.48
C GLY A 153 15.90 11.97 -3.54
N SER A 154 16.37 11.24 -2.54
CA SER A 154 17.72 10.67 -2.53
C SER A 154 17.89 9.53 -3.54
N LEU A 155 19.13 9.17 -3.87
CA LEU A 155 19.42 8.07 -4.79
C LEU A 155 18.75 6.76 -4.36
N THR A 156 18.82 6.43 -3.06
CA THR A 156 18.20 5.22 -2.49
C THR A 156 16.67 5.26 -2.60
N GLN A 157 16.06 6.42 -2.35
CA GLN A 157 14.62 6.60 -2.55
C GLN A 157 14.22 6.40 -4.00
N HIS A 158 14.97 6.95 -4.96
CA HIS A 158 14.70 6.71 -6.38
C HIS A 158 14.80 5.23 -6.76
N GLN A 159 15.77 4.48 -6.23
CA GLN A 159 15.85 3.04 -6.48
C GLN A 159 14.61 2.30 -5.95
N LEU A 160 14.13 2.67 -4.76
CA LEU A 160 12.90 2.11 -4.21
C LEU A 160 11.70 2.43 -5.10
N TRP A 161 11.51 3.69 -5.46
CA TRP A 161 10.34 4.14 -6.20
C TRP A 161 10.28 3.53 -7.59
N GLU A 162 11.42 3.43 -8.28
CA GLU A 162 11.50 2.75 -9.57
C GLU A 162 11.18 1.25 -9.45
N ALA A 163 11.65 0.58 -8.39
CA ALA A 163 11.29 -0.81 -8.14
C ALA A 163 9.77 -0.99 -7.97
N TYR A 164 9.12 -0.11 -7.20
CA TYR A 164 7.67 -0.14 -6.97
C TYR A 164 6.86 0.21 -8.22
N ARG A 165 7.29 1.22 -8.98
CA ARG A 165 6.67 1.60 -10.25
C ARG A 165 6.67 0.45 -11.25
N LEU A 166 7.81 -0.21 -11.41
CA LEU A 166 7.96 -1.38 -12.27
C LEU A 166 7.16 -2.59 -11.74
N ALA A 167 7.11 -2.79 -10.42
CA ALA A 167 6.27 -3.80 -9.81
C ALA A 167 4.77 -3.56 -10.06
N GLY A 168 4.34 -2.29 -10.06
CA GLY A 168 2.98 -1.88 -10.46
C GLY A 168 2.65 -2.29 -11.90
N MET A 169 3.56 -2.05 -12.85
CA MET A 169 3.40 -2.53 -14.24
C MET A 169 3.24 -4.06 -14.30
N LEU A 170 4.05 -4.81 -13.54
CA LEU A 170 3.89 -6.26 -13.46
C LEU A 170 2.54 -6.66 -12.86
N ALA A 171 2.09 -5.99 -11.79
CA ALA A 171 0.81 -6.27 -11.16
C ALA A 171 -0.35 -6.11 -12.14
N ILE A 172 -0.32 -5.10 -13.02
CA ILE A 172 -1.30 -4.95 -14.11
C ILE A 172 -1.25 -6.17 -15.06
N ARG A 173 -0.06 -6.55 -15.55
CA ARG A 173 0.10 -7.71 -16.45
C ARG A 173 -0.46 -9.00 -15.85
N TYR A 174 -0.10 -9.29 -14.60
CA TYR A 174 -0.55 -10.51 -13.94
C TYR A 174 -2.02 -10.46 -13.51
N GLY A 175 -2.54 -9.28 -13.17
CA GLY A 175 -3.97 -9.07 -12.92
C GLY A 175 -4.82 -9.41 -14.15
N HIS A 176 -4.39 -8.98 -15.34
CA HIS A 176 -5.03 -9.37 -16.60
C HIS A 176 -4.99 -10.89 -16.85
N LEU A 177 -3.96 -11.60 -16.36
CA LEU A 177 -3.85 -13.05 -16.52
C LEU A 177 -4.74 -13.82 -15.53
N LEU A 178 -5.01 -13.27 -14.33
CA LEU A 178 -5.82 -13.91 -13.30
C LEU A 178 -7.34 -13.62 -13.42
N LEU A 179 -7.73 -12.56 -14.14
CA LEU A 179 -9.13 -12.16 -14.34
C LEU A 179 -9.77 -12.73 -15.62
N VAL A 180 -9.10 -13.66 -16.32
CA VAL A 180 -9.64 -14.29 -17.53
C VAL A 180 -10.22 -15.67 -17.24
N PRO A 181 -11.55 -15.82 -17.19
CA PRO A 181 -12.25 -16.77 -18.05
C PRO A 181 -12.48 -16.06 -19.38
N GLN A 182 -11.86 -16.54 -20.46
CA GLN A 182 -12.26 -16.10 -21.79
C GLN A 182 -13.71 -16.51 -21.99
N SER A 183 -14.63 -15.55 -21.88
CA SER A 183 -15.95 -15.71 -22.47
C SER A 183 -15.75 -15.71 -23.98
N SER A 184 -15.66 -16.91 -24.55
CA SER A 184 -15.87 -17.12 -25.98
C SER A 184 -17.29 -16.64 -26.29
N GLY A 185 -17.43 -15.50 -26.97
CA GLY A 185 -18.72 -14.88 -27.18
C GLY A 185 -18.72 -13.82 -28.27
N THR A 186 -18.74 -14.29 -29.52
CA THR A 186 -19.44 -13.71 -30.67
C THR A 186 -18.96 -12.38 -31.24
N LEU A 187 -18.42 -12.48 -32.46
CA LEU A 187 -18.25 -11.42 -33.43
C LEU A 187 -19.59 -10.70 -33.70
N THR A 188 -19.71 -9.44 -33.30
CA THR A 188 -20.63 -8.49 -33.94
C THR A 188 -19.87 -7.19 -34.19
N GLY A 189 -19.62 -6.92 -35.46
CA GLY A 189 -18.99 -5.68 -35.90
C GLY A 189 -19.86 -4.47 -35.54
N SER A 190 -19.20 -3.43 -35.06
CA SER A 190 -19.71 -2.08 -35.16
C SER A 190 -18.53 -1.14 -35.36
N THR A 191 -18.42 -0.66 -36.60
CA THR A 191 -17.54 0.43 -37.02
C THR A 191 -17.90 1.69 -36.24
N ALA A 192 -17.03 2.10 -35.32
CA ALA A 192 -16.99 3.46 -34.80
C ALA A 192 -15.62 4.05 -35.18
N GLN A 193 -15.66 5.02 -36.09
CA GLN A 193 -14.51 5.83 -36.50
C GLN A 193 -13.84 6.43 -35.27
N ALA A 194 -12.63 5.98 -34.96
CA ALA A 194 -11.72 6.70 -34.08
C ALA A 194 -10.98 7.74 -34.93
N ASN A 195 -11.12 9.01 -34.57
CA ASN A 195 -10.24 10.07 -35.04
C ASN A 195 -8.80 9.70 -34.64
N GLU A 196 -8.00 9.26 -35.62
CA GLU A 196 -6.57 9.04 -35.47
C GLU A 196 -5.87 10.39 -35.28
N ALA A 197 -5.80 10.86 -34.03
CA ALA A 197 -4.68 11.68 -33.62
C ALA A 197 -3.46 10.74 -33.53
N SER A 198 -2.40 11.11 -34.26
CA SER A 198 -1.13 10.38 -34.38
C SER A 198 -0.47 10.08 -33.02
N SER A 199 -0.91 9.03 -32.33
CA SER A 199 -0.23 8.46 -31.18
C SER A 199 0.77 7.42 -31.67
N ARG A 200 2.07 7.74 -31.57
CA ARG A 200 3.11 6.71 -31.74
C ARG A 200 2.76 5.53 -30.82
N PRO A 201 2.83 4.27 -31.28
CA PRO A 201 2.58 3.14 -30.40
C PRO A 201 3.62 3.19 -29.26
N LEU A 202 3.15 3.31 -28.01
CA LEU A 202 4.02 3.21 -26.85
C LEU A 202 4.57 1.78 -26.81
N ILE A 203 5.88 1.65 -27.04
CA ILE A 203 6.56 0.35 -26.92
C ILE A 203 6.93 0.16 -25.45
N LEU A 204 6.09 -0.56 -24.72
CA LEU A 204 6.35 -0.92 -23.33
C LEU A 204 7.41 -2.04 -23.25
N PRO A 205 8.27 -2.04 -22.20
CA PRO A 205 9.31 -3.04 -22.03
C PRO A 205 8.75 -4.45 -21.80
N SER A 206 9.42 -5.49 -22.29
CA SER A 206 8.99 -6.88 -22.06
C SER A 206 9.05 -7.27 -20.57
N THR A 207 8.29 -8.30 -20.18
CA THR A 207 8.22 -8.75 -18.77
C THR A 207 9.58 -9.13 -18.22
N THR A 208 10.42 -9.78 -19.03
CA THR A 208 11.80 -10.12 -18.67
C THR A 208 12.64 -8.88 -18.38
N VAL A 209 12.50 -7.83 -19.19
CA VAL A 209 13.22 -6.55 -18.98
C VAL A 209 12.76 -5.89 -17.68
N ILE A 210 11.44 -5.84 -17.44
CA ILE A 210 10.90 -5.28 -16.19
C ILE A 210 11.44 -6.03 -14.97
N ILE A 211 11.37 -7.36 -14.97
CA ILE A 211 11.89 -8.20 -13.88
C ILE A 211 13.39 -7.93 -13.66
N SER A 212 14.20 -7.89 -14.73
CA SER A 212 15.64 -7.62 -14.58
C SER A 212 15.92 -6.24 -13.98
N ARG A 213 15.12 -5.23 -14.33
CA ARG A 213 15.25 -3.87 -13.78
C ARG A 213 14.86 -3.82 -12.31
N ILE A 214 13.76 -4.47 -11.92
CA ILE A 214 13.37 -4.60 -10.52
C ILE A 214 14.49 -5.23 -9.71
N VAL A 215 15.05 -6.35 -10.15
CA VAL A 215 16.16 -7.02 -9.48
C VAL A 215 17.38 -6.10 -9.39
N SER A 216 17.69 -5.33 -10.44
CA SER A 216 18.78 -4.36 -10.44
C SER A 216 18.58 -3.25 -9.40
N HIS A 217 17.38 -2.68 -9.28
CA HIS A 217 17.06 -1.68 -8.26
C HIS A 217 17.15 -2.25 -6.85
N LEU A 218 16.64 -3.46 -6.64
CA LEU A 218 16.74 -4.16 -5.35
C LEU A 218 18.19 -4.48 -4.95
N ASP A 219 19.05 -4.87 -5.90
CA ASP A 219 20.48 -5.08 -5.62
C ASP A 219 21.20 -3.76 -5.29
N ALA A 220 20.86 -2.66 -5.97
CA ALA A 220 21.39 -1.33 -5.65
C ALA A 220 21.01 -0.88 -4.23
N LEU A 221 19.73 -1.08 -3.85
CA LEU A 221 19.26 -0.84 -2.48
C LEU A 221 20.05 -1.69 -1.47
N ARG A 222 20.17 -3.00 -1.73
CA ARG A 222 20.90 -3.93 -0.86
C ARG A 222 22.35 -3.50 -0.62
N ARG A 223 23.05 -3.04 -1.66
CA ARG A 223 24.44 -2.54 -1.54
C ARG A 223 24.51 -1.26 -0.72
N ALA A 224 23.60 -0.31 -0.96
CA ALA A 224 23.53 0.92 -0.18
C ALA A 224 23.32 0.63 1.31
N PHE A 225 22.48 -0.36 1.65
CA PHE A 225 22.28 -0.77 3.05
C PHE A 225 23.56 -1.32 3.69
N THR A 226 24.30 -2.19 3.00
CA THR A 226 25.56 -2.76 3.53
C THR A 226 26.66 -1.71 3.74
N GLU A 227 26.65 -0.62 2.97
CA GLU A 227 27.61 0.48 3.14
C GLU A 227 27.22 1.40 4.31
N THR A 228 25.92 1.60 4.55
CA THR A 228 25.41 2.44 5.64
C THR A 228 25.43 1.80 7.04
N GLU A 229 25.59 0.48 7.16
CA GLU A 229 25.76 -0.18 8.48
C GLU A 229 27.01 0.30 9.25
N GLY A 230 27.93 1.02 8.60
CA GLY A 230 29.06 1.70 9.26
C GLY A 230 28.74 3.08 9.84
N VAL A 231 27.66 3.75 9.41
CA VAL A 231 27.30 5.12 9.83
C VAL A 231 25.77 5.27 9.85
N GLY A 232 25.17 5.16 11.03
CA GLY A 232 23.84 5.71 11.34
C GLY A 232 22.68 5.18 10.50
N SER A 233 21.99 4.17 11.04
CA SER A 233 20.76 3.55 10.50
C SER A 233 19.75 4.57 9.98
N LEU A 234 19.51 4.56 8.66
CA LEU A 234 18.35 5.21 8.04
C LEU A 234 17.10 4.38 8.38
N VAL A 235 16.16 4.99 9.10
CA VAL A 235 14.86 4.40 9.41
C VAL A 235 14.08 4.25 8.11
N PHE A 236 14.14 3.04 7.54
CA PHE A 236 13.27 2.64 6.46
C PHE A 236 11.99 2.05 7.08
N ASN A 237 10.84 2.65 6.79
CA ASN A 237 9.55 2.16 7.26
C ASN A 237 9.18 0.87 6.49
N GLY A 238 9.66 -0.25 7.01
CA GLY A 238 8.80 -1.26 7.59
C GLY A 238 7.77 -2.03 6.74
N TYR A 239 7.95 -2.22 5.43
CA TYR A 239 7.12 -3.25 4.73
C TYR A 239 7.83 -4.15 3.72
N CYS A 240 9.12 -3.96 3.44
CA CYS A 240 9.89 -4.90 2.60
C CYS A 240 11.31 -5.05 3.13
N LEU A 241 11.76 -6.31 3.27
CA LEU A 241 13.05 -6.80 3.79
C LEU A 241 13.15 -6.99 5.32
N GLY A 242 12.45 -8.01 5.83
CA GLY A 242 12.95 -8.76 6.98
C GLY A 242 13.90 -9.87 6.51
N ASP A 243 15.21 -9.62 6.47
CA ASP A 243 16.22 -10.69 6.34
C ASP A 243 16.32 -11.42 7.69
N ARG A 244 15.61 -12.55 7.83
CA ARG A 244 15.88 -13.50 8.91
C ARG A 244 17.06 -14.37 8.50
N ARG A 245 18.29 -13.90 8.71
CA ARG A 245 19.41 -14.83 8.92
C ARG A 245 19.48 -15.21 10.39
N TYR A 246 18.68 -16.23 10.71
CA TYR A 246 18.85 -17.05 11.90
C TYR A 246 20.30 -17.56 11.93
N GLY A 247 21.02 -17.20 12.98
CA GLY A 247 22.37 -17.67 13.25
C GLY A 247 22.44 -19.19 13.18
N ARG A 248 23.30 -19.70 12.29
CA ARG A 248 23.73 -21.09 12.27
C ARG A 248 24.95 -21.16 13.19
N ARG A 249 24.79 -21.90 14.29
CA ARG A 249 25.80 -22.32 15.28
C ARG A 249 27.17 -22.61 14.65
N VAL A 250 28.25 -22.15 15.31
CA VAL A 250 29.19 -23.01 16.06
C VAL A 250 29.54 -22.28 17.35
#